data_AF-A0A7K2ILS6-F1
#
_entry.id   AF-A0A7K2ILS6-F1
#
_cell.length_a   1.000
_cell.length_b   1.000
_cell.length_c   1.000
_cell.angle_alpha   90.00
_cell.angle_beta   90.00
_cell.angle_gamma   90.00
#
_symmetry.space_group_name_H-M   'P 1'
#
loop_
_entity.id
_entity.type
_entity.pdbx_description
1 polymer ?
#
loop_
_entity_poly.entity_id
_entity_poly.type
_entity_poly.pdbx_seq_one_letter_code
_entity_poly.pdbx_strand_id
1 'polypeptide(L)'
;MLQLQNSLVELLRTKPFGQITYKEITEGVDIDRSTVYRYYNHKNQVLRAAVDVRLTAFASQVDLTFGRMESIDGYMGRLVDSWIALWEDSGGLLAAASGLGVEPGPQRDWWRERIGPWIEAVREAIEVARFVEELPKDGRPAEPLAEMTVGLCLSTFNNELAVEHTDERRVMVRDLLLDAILRTMGRR
;
A
#
# COMPACT_ATOMS: atom_id res chain seq x y z
N MET A 1 3.05 15.27 -17.44
CA MET A 1 2.37 14.54 -16.35
C MET A 1 3.35 13.65 -15.60
N LEU A 2 4.00 12.67 -16.25
CA LEU A 2 5.08 11.85 -15.65
C LEU A 2 6.20 12.68 -14.99
N GLN A 3 6.60 13.81 -15.59
CA GLN A 3 7.61 14.71 -15.00
C GLN A 3 7.19 15.29 -13.63
N LEU A 4 5.90 15.62 -13.43
CA LEU A 4 5.41 16.13 -12.13
C LEU A 4 5.41 15.02 -11.07
N GLN A 5 5.10 13.79 -11.47
CA GLN A 5 5.15 12.63 -10.60
C GLN A 5 6.59 12.34 -10.17
N ASN A 6 7.54 12.36 -11.12
CA ASN A 6 8.96 12.19 -10.82
C ASN A 6 9.49 13.30 -9.91
N SER A 7 9.16 14.56 -10.18
CA SER A 7 9.51 15.70 -9.32
C SER A 7 8.99 15.51 -7.88
N LEU A 8 7.74 15.07 -7.72
CA LEU A 8 7.19 14.75 -6.41
C LEU A 8 7.93 13.61 -5.71
N VAL A 9 8.25 12.52 -6.43
CA VAL A 9 9.00 11.38 -5.89
C VAL A 9 10.38 11.82 -5.38
N GLU A 10 11.10 12.63 -6.15
CA GLU A 10 12.41 13.16 -5.71
C GLU A 10 12.30 14.04 -4.46
N LEU A 11 11.27 14.90 -4.39
CA LEU A 11 11.03 15.72 -3.20
C LEU A 11 10.71 14.87 -1.96
N LEU A 12 9.93 13.80 -2.12
CA LEU A 12 9.57 12.89 -1.03
C LEU A 12 10.76 12.11 -0.45
N ARG A 13 11.87 11.99 -1.18
CA ARG A 13 13.12 11.42 -0.64
C ARG A 13 13.79 12.32 0.40
N THR A 14 13.48 13.62 0.40
CA THR A 14 14.21 14.61 1.21
C THR A 14 13.34 15.29 2.27
N LYS A 15 12.01 15.33 2.08
CA LYS A 15 11.11 15.97 3.04
C LYS A 15 9.70 15.36 3.01
N PRO A 16 8.97 15.41 4.13
CA PRO A 16 7.61 14.87 4.20
C PRO A 16 6.63 15.65 3.32
N PHE A 17 5.61 14.97 2.79
CA PHE A 17 4.61 15.54 1.87
C PHE A 17 3.93 16.82 2.39
N GLY A 18 3.72 16.93 3.69
CA GLY A 18 3.16 18.12 4.34
C GLY A 18 3.97 19.40 4.04
N GLN A 19 5.29 19.28 3.97
CA GLN A 19 6.23 20.39 3.73
C GLN A 19 6.48 20.68 2.25
N ILE A 20 6.11 19.77 1.35
CA ILE A 20 6.24 19.98 -0.10
C ILE A 20 5.17 20.95 -0.57
N THR A 21 5.55 22.03 -1.25
CA THR A 21 4.62 22.96 -1.89
C THR A 21 4.32 22.54 -3.32
N TYR A 22 3.18 22.98 -3.84
CA TYR A 22 2.87 22.78 -5.25
C TYR A 22 3.91 23.44 -6.18
N LYS A 23 4.40 24.62 -5.78
CA LYS A 23 5.45 25.36 -6.50
C LYS A 23 6.70 24.51 -6.70
N GLU A 24 7.22 23.90 -5.63
CA GLU A 24 8.42 23.05 -5.69
C GLU A 24 8.24 21.86 -6.64
N ILE A 25 7.06 21.22 -6.63
CA ILE A 25 6.75 20.12 -7.58
C ILE A 25 6.85 20.62 -9.03
N THR A 26 6.36 21.84 -9.29
CA THR A 26 6.33 22.43 -10.64
C THR A 26 7.63 23.09 -11.08
N GLU A 27 8.52 23.48 -10.17
CA GLU A 27 9.80 24.13 -10.51
C GLU A 27 10.82 23.13 -11.07
N GLY A 28 10.72 21.86 -10.68
CA GLY A 28 11.58 20.79 -11.18
C GLY A 28 11.20 20.21 -12.54
N VAL A 29 10.21 20.78 -13.24
CA VAL A 29 9.72 20.23 -14.52
C VAL A 29 9.85 21.22 -15.66
N ASP A 30 10.26 20.72 -16.83
CA ASP A 30 10.33 21.48 -18.07
C ASP A 30 8.96 21.48 -18.77
N ILE A 31 7.95 22.03 -18.09
CA ILE A 31 6.58 22.19 -18.60
C ILE A 31 6.11 23.60 -18.30
N ASP A 32 5.53 24.25 -19.32
CA ASP A 32 4.91 25.56 -19.14
C ASP A 32 3.84 25.54 -18.02
N ARG A 33 3.89 26.56 -17.15
CA ARG A 33 3.01 26.65 -15.98
C ARG A 33 1.53 26.61 -16.35
N SER A 34 1.12 27.27 -17.44
CA SER A 34 -0.29 27.26 -17.87
C SER A 34 -0.75 25.84 -18.23
N THR A 35 0.15 25.03 -18.79
CA THR A 35 -0.12 23.62 -19.08
C THR A 35 -0.25 22.81 -17.80
N VAL A 36 0.59 23.07 -16.79
CA VAL A 36 0.52 22.38 -15.49
C VAL A 36 -0.78 22.71 -14.75
N TYR A 37 -1.14 24.00 -14.64
CA TYR A 37 -2.38 24.45 -14.01
C TYR A 37 -3.65 23.97 -14.72
N ARG A 38 -3.57 23.66 -16.02
CA ARG A 38 -4.70 23.05 -16.75
C ARG A 38 -5.07 21.66 -16.20
N TYR A 39 -4.09 20.88 -15.74
CA TYR A 39 -4.31 19.50 -15.29
C TYR A 39 -4.33 19.35 -13.77
N TYR A 40 -3.58 20.18 -13.06
CA TYR A 40 -3.49 20.12 -11.61
C TYR A 40 -3.54 21.52 -11.00
N ASN A 41 -4.37 21.68 -9.97
CA ASN A 41 -4.49 22.93 -9.22
C ASN A 41 -4.02 22.78 -7.77
N HIS A 42 -3.63 21.56 -7.36
CA HIS A 42 -3.23 21.28 -5.99
C HIS A 42 -2.27 20.08 -5.93
N LYS A 43 -1.29 20.10 -5.01
CA LYS A 43 -0.31 19.02 -4.83
C LYS A 43 -0.93 17.64 -4.58
N ASN A 44 -2.07 17.59 -3.88
CA ASN A 44 -2.80 16.34 -3.63
C ASN A 44 -3.28 15.66 -4.93
N GLN A 45 -3.60 16.44 -5.97
CA GLN A 45 -4.01 15.86 -7.26
C GLN A 45 -2.83 15.20 -7.98
N VAL A 46 -1.63 15.80 -7.86
CA VAL A 46 -0.39 15.20 -8.37
C VAL A 46 -0.07 13.92 -7.63
N LEU A 47 -0.17 13.92 -6.29
CA LEU A 47 0.03 12.73 -5.45
C LEU A 47 -0.92 11.60 -5.84
N ARG A 48 -2.23 11.88 -5.93
CA ARG A 48 -3.24 10.87 -6.31
C ARG A 48 -2.93 10.26 -7.67
N ALA A 49 -2.62 11.09 -8.67
CA ALA A 49 -2.31 10.60 -10.01
C ALA A 49 -1.01 9.78 -10.05
N ALA A 50 0.00 10.14 -9.26
CA ALA A 50 1.22 9.34 -9.13
C ALA A 50 0.92 7.97 -8.49
N VAL A 51 0.11 7.95 -7.43
CA VAL A 51 -0.28 6.71 -6.74
C VAL A 51 -1.12 5.83 -7.62
N ASP A 52 -2.11 6.38 -8.32
CA ASP A 52 -2.98 5.63 -9.24
C ASP A 52 -2.13 4.95 -10.33
N VAL A 53 -1.10 5.61 -10.87
CA VAL A 53 -0.16 5.00 -11.82
C VAL A 53 0.62 3.84 -11.19
N ARG A 54 1.16 4.01 -9.97
CA ARG A 54 1.92 2.96 -9.29
C ARG A 54 1.06 1.75 -8.94
N LEU A 55 -0.13 1.98 -8.39
CA LEU A 55 -1.05 0.91 -8.02
C LEU A 55 -1.63 0.20 -9.24
N THR A 56 -1.86 0.91 -10.35
CA THR A 56 -2.28 0.28 -11.61
C THR A 56 -1.19 -0.65 -12.15
N ALA A 57 0.07 -0.19 -12.14
CA ALA A 57 1.20 -1.03 -12.54
C ALA A 57 1.33 -2.27 -11.63
N PHE A 58 1.26 -2.08 -10.32
CA PHE A 58 1.28 -3.17 -9.34
C PHE A 58 0.15 -4.18 -9.56
N ALA A 59 -1.09 -3.70 -9.74
CA ALA A 59 -2.27 -4.54 -9.96
C ALA A 59 -2.15 -5.42 -11.22
N SER A 60 -1.36 -5.02 -12.21
CA SER A 60 -1.10 -5.83 -13.41
C SER A 60 -0.07 -6.95 -13.23
N GLN A 61 0.66 -6.94 -12.10
CA GLN A 61 1.75 -7.87 -11.82
C GLN A 61 1.44 -8.80 -10.64
N VAL A 62 0.61 -8.36 -9.69
CA VAL A 62 0.24 -9.15 -8.52
C VAL A 62 -0.94 -10.08 -8.84
N ASP A 63 -0.81 -11.34 -8.46
CA ASP A 63 -1.95 -12.26 -8.41
C ASP A 63 -2.59 -12.17 -7.03
N LEU A 64 -3.84 -11.71 -6.95
CA LEU A 64 -4.60 -11.65 -5.69
C LEU A 64 -5.40 -12.93 -5.44
N THR A 65 -5.41 -13.88 -6.37
CA THR A 65 -6.23 -15.09 -6.27
C THR A 65 -5.62 -16.05 -5.26
N PHE A 66 -6.39 -16.54 -4.30
CA PHE A 66 -5.93 -17.63 -3.44
C PHE A 66 -5.90 -18.96 -4.20
N GLY A 67 -4.73 -19.58 -4.31
CA GLY A 67 -4.53 -20.75 -5.15
C GLY A 67 -5.20 -22.03 -4.62
N ARG A 68 -5.67 -22.90 -5.53
CA ARG A 68 -6.41 -24.13 -5.19
C ARG A 68 -5.68 -25.12 -4.26
N MET A 69 -4.35 -25.11 -4.28
CA MET A 69 -3.47 -25.98 -3.46
C MET A 69 -2.51 -25.15 -2.60
N GLU A 70 -2.77 -23.85 -2.47
CA GLU A 70 -1.94 -22.94 -1.73
C GLU A 70 -2.37 -22.93 -0.26
N SER A 71 -1.40 -22.93 0.66
CA SER A 71 -1.69 -22.73 2.09
C SER A 71 -1.87 -21.25 2.38
N ILE A 72 -2.59 -20.92 3.45
CA ILE A 72 -2.75 -19.53 3.90
C ILE A 72 -1.38 -18.88 4.23
N ASP A 73 -0.45 -19.65 4.79
CA ASP A 73 0.93 -19.24 5.05
C ASP A 73 1.65 -18.83 3.75
N GLY A 74 1.56 -19.66 2.71
CA GLY A 74 2.15 -19.39 1.40
C GLY A 74 1.53 -18.18 0.71
N TYR A 75 0.20 -18.10 0.72
CA TYR A 75 -0.57 -16.99 0.16
C TYR A 75 -0.22 -15.65 0.80
N MET A 76 -0.26 -15.58 2.13
CA MET A 76 0.08 -14.36 2.84
C MET A 76 1.55 -14.00 2.69
N GLY A 77 2.45 -14.99 2.65
CA GLY A 77 3.86 -14.78 2.37
C GLY A 77 4.10 -14.04 1.07
N ARG A 78 3.56 -14.54 -0.05
CA ARG A 78 3.75 -13.91 -1.37
C ARG A 78 3.05 -12.56 -1.51
N LEU A 79 1.92 -12.35 -0.83
CA LEU A 79 1.24 -11.04 -0.82
C LEU A 79 2.05 -10.01 -0.05
N VAL A 80 2.55 -10.37 1.13
CA VAL A 80 3.44 -9.51 1.93
C VAL A 80 4.70 -9.17 1.13
N ASP A 81 5.31 -10.15 0.46
CA ASP A 81 6.47 -9.90 -0.41
C ASP A 81 6.16 -8.91 -1.53
N SER A 82 5.01 -9.08 -2.19
CA SER A 82 4.56 -8.18 -3.26
C SER A 82 4.32 -6.75 -2.74
N TRP A 83 3.69 -6.60 -1.57
CA TRP A 83 3.44 -5.29 -0.98
C TRP A 83 4.71 -4.63 -0.45
N ILE A 84 5.65 -5.40 0.09
CA ILE A 84 6.98 -4.90 0.49
C ILE A 84 7.70 -4.34 -0.73
N ALA A 85 7.77 -5.09 -1.84
CA ALA A 85 8.40 -4.61 -3.07
C ALA A 85 7.75 -3.32 -3.60
N LEU A 86 6.42 -3.19 -3.48
CA LEU A 86 5.69 -1.96 -3.82
C LEU A 86 6.10 -0.79 -2.91
N TRP A 87 6.24 -1.01 -1.60
CA TRP A 87 6.69 0.02 -0.66
C TRP A 87 8.17 0.37 -0.79
N GLU A 88 9.02 -0.56 -1.21
CA GLU A 88 10.43 -0.27 -1.49
C GLU A 88 10.60 0.66 -2.70
N ASP A 89 9.83 0.42 -3.77
CA ASP A 89 9.88 1.27 -4.97
C ASP A 89 9.21 2.64 -4.77
N SER A 90 8.13 2.69 -3.97
CA SER A 90 7.21 3.83 -3.93
C SER A 90 6.82 4.29 -2.52
N GLY A 91 7.59 3.94 -1.49
CA GLY A 91 7.24 4.10 -0.07
C GLY A 91 6.89 5.54 0.35
N GLY A 92 7.71 6.52 -0.03
CA GLY A 92 7.42 7.93 0.29
C GLY A 92 6.10 8.43 -0.31
N LEU A 93 5.73 7.91 -1.49
CA LEU A 93 4.48 8.26 -2.17
C LEU A 93 3.28 7.58 -1.50
N LEU A 94 3.39 6.30 -1.20
CA LEU A 94 2.33 5.50 -0.58
C LEU A 94 2.10 5.92 0.87
N ALA A 95 3.15 6.23 1.63
CA ALA A 95 3.05 6.79 2.96
C ALA A 95 2.35 8.16 2.94
N ALA A 96 2.65 9.02 1.97
CA ALA A 96 1.97 10.31 1.81
C ALA A 96 0.47 10.13 1.50
N ALA A 97 0.12 9.18 0.63
CA ALA A 97 -1.28 8.88 0.30
C ALA A 97 -2.05 8.26 1.47
N SER A 98 -1.44 7.30 2.16
CA SER A 98 -2.02 6.71 3.38
C SER A 98 -2.25 7.79 4.45
N GLY A 99 -1.31 8.73 4.60
CA GLY A 99 -1.44 9.85 5.54
C GLY A 99 -2.58 10.82 5.21
N LEU A 100 -2.91 11.01 3.93
CA LEU A 100 -4.09 11.79 3.53
C LEU A 100 -5.42 11.10 3.92
N GLY A 101 -5.41 9.78 4.09
CA GLY A 101 -6.60 8.98 4.40
C GLY A 101 -6.92 8.82 5.88
N VAL A 102 -6.20 9.49 6.79
CA VAL A 102 -6.39 9.35 8.25
C VAL A 102 -7.73 9.95 8.69
N GLU A 103 -8.03 11.16 8.23
CA GLU A 103 -9.24 11.87 8.59
C GLU A 103 -10.44 11.47 7.71
N PRO A 104 -11.67 11.44 8.24
CA PRO A 104 -12.87 11.22 7.45
C PRO A 104 -12.99 12.21 6.29
N GLY A 105 -13.37 11.70 5.10
CA GLY A 105 -13.66 12.53 3.93
C GLY A 105 -13.13 11.95 2.62
N PRO A 106 -13.16 12.74 1.52
CA PRO A 106 -12.90 12.25 0.17
C PRO A 106 -11.49 11.70 -0.07
N GLN A 107 -10.53 12.00 0.81
CA GLN A 107 -9.17 11.44 0.75
C GLN A 107 -9.13 10.03 1.33
N ARG A 108 -9.80 9.80 2.46
CA ARG A 108 -9.95 8.48 3.06
C ARG A 108 -10.74 7.54 2.18
N ASP A 109 -11.84 8.00 1.60
CA ASP A 109 -12.67 7.18 0.71
C ASP A 109 -11.88 6.77 -0.54
N TRP A 110 -11.16 7.73 -1.13
CA TRP A 110 -10.25 7.46 -2.25
C TRP A 110 -9.19 6.41 -1.89
N TRP A 111 -8.49 6.55 -0.77
CA TRP A 111 -7.48 5.58 -0.34
C TRP A 111 -8.08 4.20 -0.07
N ARG A 112 -9.23 4.14 0.62
CA ARG A 112 -9.95 2.91 0.91
C ARG A 112 -10.34 2.16 -0.36
N GLU A 113 -10.81 2.86 -1.40
CA GLU A 113 -11.16 2.25 -2.69
C GLU A 113 -9.95 1.55 -3.32
N ARG A 114 -8.72 2.07 -3.14
CA ARG A 114 -7.50 1.49 -3.72
C ARG A 114 -7.01 0.25 -2.98
N ILE A 115 -7.19 0.21 -1.65
CA ILE A 115 -6.81 -0.96 -0.84
C ILE A 115 -7.94 -1.99 -0.73
N GLY A 116 -9.16 -1.64 -1.15
CA GLY A 116 -10.34 -2.52 -1.16
C GLY A 116 -10.08 -3.89 -1.81
N PRO A 117 -9.47 -3.95 -3.02
CA PRO A 117 -9.13 -5.24 -3.64
C PRO A 117 -8.23 -6.14 -2.78
N TRP A 118 -7.32 -5.55 -1.99
CA TRP A 118 -6.46 -6.32 -1.09
C TRP A 118 -7.24 -6.86 0.10
N ILE A 119 -8.16 -6.05 0.65
CA ILE A 119 -9.05 -6.47 1.74
C ILE A 119 -9.95 -7.61 1.27
N GLU A 120 -10.57 -7.49 0.09
CA GLU A 120 -11.42 -8.54 -0.47
C GLU A 120 -10.64 -9.83 -0.74
N ALA A 121 -9.44 -9.75 -1.33
CA ALA A 121 -8.61 -10.91 -1.58
C ALA A 121 -8.22 -11.64 -0.29
N VAL A 122 -7.85 -10.91 0.77
CA VAL A 122 -7.54 -11.51 2.07
C VAL A 122 -8.80 -12.09 2.72
N ARG A 123 -9.95 -11.41 2.61
CA ARG A 123 -11.24 -11.90 3.13
C ARG A 123 -11.61 -13.24 2.49
N GLU A 124 -11.51 -13.34 1.16
CA GLU A 124 -11.80 -14.58 0.43
C GLU A 124 -10.83 -15.70 0.82
N ALA A 125 -9.54 -15.39 0.94
CA ALA A 125 -8.55 -16.38 1.38
C ALA A 125 -8.85 -16.91 2.79
N ILE A 126 -9.26 -16.04 3.72
CA ILE A 126 -9.67 -16.45 5.08
C ILE A 126 -10.86 -17.42 5.03
N GLU A 127 -11.89 -17.12 4.23
CA GLU A 127 -13.07 -17.99 4.12
C GLU A 127 -12.72 -19.36 3.52
N VAL A 128 -11.91 -19.38 2.47
CA VAL A 128 -11.45 -20.64 1.87
C VAL A 128 -10.57 -21.42 2.83
N ALA A 129 -9.63 -20.78 3.52
CA ALA A 129 -8.76 -21.42 4.50
C ALA A 129 -9.54 -22.02 5.68
N ARG A 130 -10.66 -21.40 6.09
CA ARG A 130 -11.60 -21.99 7.06
C ARG A 130 -12.34 -23.20 6.51
N PHE A 131 -12.76 -23.13 5.25
CA PHE A 131 -13.45 -24.24 4.58
C PHE A 131 -12.55 -25.48 4.49
N VAL A 132 -11.27 -25.30 4.20
CA VAL A 132 -10.27 -26.39 4.15
C VAL A 132 -9.59 -26.69 5.50
N GLU A 133 -10.08 -26.10 6.58
CA GLU A 133 -9.64 -26.36 7.97
C GLU A 133 -8.19 -25.94 8.30
N GLU A 134 -7.59 -25.04 7.51
CA GLU A 134 -6.31 -24.39 7.85
C GLU A 134 -6.46 -23.29 8.91
N LEU A 135 -7.62 -22.63 8.95
CA LEU A 135 -8.00 -21.62 9.94
C LEU A 135 -9.23 -22.06 10.76
N PRO A 136 -9.38 -21.56 12.00
CA PRO A 136 -10.53 -21.90 12.84
C PRO A 136 -11.85 -21.38 12.25
N LYS A 137 -12.84 -22.28 12.15
CA LYS A 137 -14.19 -21.99 11.63
C LYS A 137 -14.96 -20.98 12.50
N ASP A 138 -14.69 -20.97 13.80
CA ASP A 138 -15.28 -20.08 14.81
C ASP A 138 -14.43 -18.82 15.09
N GLY A 139 -13.47 -18.50 14.21
CA GLY A 139 -12.69 -17.27 14.27
C GLY A 139 -13.52 -16.00 14.03
N ARG A 140 -12.87 -14.83 14.18
CA ARG A 140 -13.50 -13.52 13.92
C ARG A 140 -14.11 -13.44 12.52
N PRO A 141 -15.17 -12.66 12.27
CA PRO A 141 -15.69 -12.47 10.90
C PRO A 141 -14.58 -12.10 9.90
N ALA A 142 -14.61 -12.68 8.70
CA ALA A 142 -13.49 -12.60 7.77
C ALA A 142 -13.18 -11.18 7.30
N GLU A 143 -14.21 -10.36 7.08
CA GLU A 143 -14.05 -8.97 6.61
C GLU A 143 -13.30 -8.08 7.63
N PRO A 144 -13.75 -7.93 8.91
CA PRO A 144 -12.97 -7.22 9.93
C PRO A 144 -11.55 -7.76 10.11
N LEU A 145 -11.34 -9.08 9.96
CA LEU A 145 -10.04 -9.70 10.09
C LEU A 145 -9.11 -9.36 8.91
N ALA A 146 -9.66 -9.29 7.70
CA ALA A 146 -8.96 -8.84 6.51
C ALA A 146 -8.59 -7.35 6.59
N GLU A 147 -9.53 -6.50 7.03
CA GLU A 147 -9.26 -5.07 7.28
C GLU A 147 -8.14 -4.88 8.29
N MET A 148 -8.17 -5.62 9.41
CA MET A 148 -7.10 -5.59 10.41
C MET A 148 -5.76 -6.07 9.84
N THR A 149 -5.76 -7.13 9.03
CA THR A 149 -4.55 -7.68 8.41
C THR A 149 -3.91 -6.67 7.45
N VAL A 150 -4.69 -6.14 6.51
CA VAL A 150 -4.20 -5.14 5.55
C VAL A 150 -3.77 -3.87 6.28
N GLY A 151 -4.54 -3.42 7.27
CA GLY A 151 -4.18 -2.28 8.10
C GLY A 151 -2.85 -2.45 8.85
N LEU A 152 -2.59 -3.64 9.40
CA LEU A 152 -1.32 -3.97 10.06
C LEU A 152 -0.15 -3.92 9.07
N CYS A 153 -0.33 -4.46 7.86
CA CYS A 153 0.66 -4.38 6.79
C CYS A 153 0.99 -2.92 6.45
N LEU A 154 -0.03 -2.13 6.10
CA LEU A 154 0.11 -0.72 5.72
C LEU A 154 0.79 0.10 6.81
N SER A 155 0.38 -0.10 8.07
CA SER A 155 0.99 0.58 9.22
C SER A 155 2.46 0.22 9.36
N THR A 156 2.80 -1.06 9.25
CA THR A 156 4.18 -1.54 9.34
C THR A 156 5.02 -0.96 8.20
N PHE A 157 4.54 -1.03 6.96
CA PHE A 157 5.29 -0.51 5.81
C PHE A 157 5.53 0.99 5.88
N ASN A 158 4.54 1.76 6.32
CA ASN A 158 4.69 3.22 6.47
C ASN A 158 5.71 3.60 7.56
N ASN A 159 5.84 2.79 8.62
CA ASN A 159 6.76 3.06 9.73
C ASN A 159 8.17 2.49 9.50
N GLU A 160 8.26 1.34 8.82
CA GLU A 160 9.46 0.51 8.77
C GLU A 160 10.04 0.32 7.36
N LEU A 161 9.37 0.79 6.30
CA LEU A 161 9.83 0.65 4.91
C LEU A 161 9.76 1.94 4.09
N ALA A 162 9.18 3.02 4.63
CA ALA A 162 9.11 4.32 3.95
C ALA A 162 10.44 5.11 4.00
N VAL A 163 11.47 4.59 4.68
CA VAL A 163 12.82 5.15 4.75
C VAL A 163 13.85 4.11 4.30
N GLU A 164 15.11 4.51 4.13
CA GLU A 164 16.17 3.59 3.71
C GLU A 164 16.52 2.58 4.82
N HIS A 165 16.64 1.30 4.46
CA HIS A 165 16.94 0.20 5.39
C HIS A 165 17.97 -0.76 4.81
N THR A 166 18.61 -1.55 5.68
CA THR A 166 19.46 -2.67 5.26
C THR A 166 18.62 -3.89 4.90
N ASP A 167 19.18 -4.80 4.11
CA ASP A 167 18.51 -6.05 3.72
C ASP A 167 18.16 -6.91 4.93
N GLU A 168 19.02 -6.96 5.97
CA GLU A 168 18.73 -7.72 7.18
C GLU A 168 17.53 -7.16 7.94
N ARG A 169 17.40 -5.83 8.02
CA ARG A 169 16.23 -5.19 8.64
C ARG A 169 14.97 -5.51 7.87
N ARG A 170 15.02 -5.50 6.53
CA ARG A 170 13.87 -5.84 5.67
C ARG A 170 13.38 -7.27 5.89
N VAL A 171 14.29 -8.24 5.86
CA VAL A 171 13.96 -9.66 6.10
C VAL A 171 13.34 -9.83 7.49
N MET A 172 13.92 -9.20 8.51
CA MET A 172 13.38 -9.27 9.87
C MET A 172 11.97 -8.66 9.96
N VAL A 173 11.73 -7.47 9.36
CA VAL A 173 10.41 -6.83 9.36
C VAL A 173 9.38 -7.71 8.66
N ARG A 174 9.72 -8.27 7.50
CA ARG A 174 8.89 -9.21 6.74
C ARG A 174 8.48 -10.42 7.60
N ASP A 175 9.44 -11.11 8.20
CA ASP A 175 9.19 -12.34 8.93
C ASP A 175 8.35 -12.11 10.20
N LEU A 176 8.64 -11.02 10.93
CA LEU A 176 7.85 -10.63 12.10
C LEU A 176 6.42 -10.24 11.72
N LEU A 177 6.25 -9.50 10.61
CA LEU A 177 4.94 -9.10 10.12
C LEU A 177 4.12 -10.33 9.69
N LEU A 178 4.72 -11.25 8.95
CA LEU A 178 4.03 -12.47 8.49
C LEU A 178 3.59 -13.34 9.67
N ASP A 179 4.46 -13.57 10.65
CA ASP A 179 4.11 -14.31 11.88
C ASP A 179 2.96 -13.61 12.64
N ALA A 180 3.03 -12.28 12.80
CA ALA A 180 1.98 -11.51 13.47
C ALA A 180 0.62 -11.60 12.75
N ILE A 181 0.62 -11.54 11.42
CA ILE A 181 -0.59 -11.67 10.59
C ILE A 181 -1.20 -13.06 10.76
N LEU A 182 -0.40 -14.11 10.59
CA LEU A 182 -0.89 -15.50 10.65
C LEU A 182 -1.46 -15.82 12.04
N ARG A 183 -0.79 -15.37 13.12
CA ARG A 183 -1.34 -15.47 14.48
C ARG A 183 -2.64 -14.70 14.64
N THR A 184 -2.74 -13.50 14.07
CA THR A 184 -3.97 -12.70 14.09
C THR A 184 -5.13 -13.43 13.41
N MET A 185 -4.84 -14.20 12.35
CA MET A 185 -5.81 -15.04 11.66
C MET A 185 -6.21 -16.32 12.44
N GLY A 186 -5.50 -16.65 13.53
CA GLY A 186 -5.74 -17.84 14.33
C GLY A 186 -4.93 -19.06 13.92
N ARG A 187 -3.90 -18.88 13.07
CA ARG A 187 -2.92 -19.92 12.77
C ARG A 187 -2.08 -20.22 14.02
N ARG A 188 -1.87 -21.51 14.32
CA ARG A 188 -1.10 -22.00 15.46
C ARG A 188 0.28 -22.46 15.04
#